data_AF-A0AAU2JD56-F1
#
_entry.id   AF-A0AAU2JD56-F1
#
_cell.length_a   1.000
_cell.length_b   1.000
_cell.length_c   1.000
_cell.angle_alpha   90.00
_cell.angle_beta   90.00
_cell.angle_gamma   90.00
#
_symmetry.space_group_name_H-M   'P 1'
#
loop_
_entity.id
_entity.type
_entity.pdbx_description
1 polymer ?
#
loop_
_entity_poly.entity_id
_entity_poly.type
_entity_poly.pdbx_seq_one_letter_code
_entity_poly.pdbx_strand_id
1 'polypeptide(L)'
;MRSLGGAAHDTDPSATAFAHRHQKSLVIASAFPPDHRSRLAAAWGPLAPHTDGAYMNFESEPDKATFAKAYPGPTGVRVAELWKRYDPDGTLQRR
;
A
#
# COMPACT_ATOMS: atom_id res chain seq x y z
N MET A 1 -2.07 9.83 12.04
CA MET A 1 -1.23 8.62 12.25
C MET A 1 -2.00 7.62 13.10
N ARG A 2 -1.82 6.32 12.86
CA ARG A 2 -2.43 5.25 13.65
C ARG A 2 -1.34 4.32 14.16
N SER A 3 -1.44 3.89 15.41
CA SER A 3 -0.57 2.83 15.93
C SER A 3 -0.99 1.49 15.31
N LEU A 4 -0.01 0.71 14.91
CA LEU A 4 -0.15 -0.71 14.57
C LEU A 4 0.54 -1.52 15.69
N GLY A 5 0.49 -2.85 15.60
CA GLY A 5 1.02 -3.75 16.62
C GLY A 5 0.05 -4.85 17.04
N GLY A 6 0.32 -5.40 18.24
CA GLY A 6 -0.50 -6.40 18.88
C GLY A 6 -0.68 -7.66 18.03
N ALA A 7 -1.87 -8.27 18.10
CA ALA A 7 -2.18 -9.51 17.41
C ALA A 7 -1.96 -9.48 15.89
N ALA A 8 -1.95 -8.29 15.26
CA ALA A 8 -1.65 -8.16 13.85
C ALA A 8 -0.18 -8.49 13.53
N HIS A 9 0.74 -8.34 14.49
CA HIS A 9 2.17 -8.64 14.34
C HIS A 9 2.49 -10.12 14.63
N ASP A 10 1.64 -10.81 15.38
CA ASP A 10 1.86 -12.22 15.77
C ASP A 10 1.74 -13.19 14.59
N THR A 11 1.14 -12.75 13.48
CA THR A 11 1.00 -13.56 12.26
C THR A 11 2.25 -13.43 11.40
N ASP A 12 2.72 -14.55 10.84
CA ASP A 12 3.82 -14.52 9.87
C ASP A 12 3.51 -13.58 8.68
N PRO A 13 4.46 -12.71 8.25
CA PRO A 13 4.24 -11.78 7.14
C PRO A 13 3.83 -12.43 5.81
N SER A 14 4.18 -13.69 5.58
CA SER A 14 3.86 -14.44 4.37
C SER A 14 2.51 -15.17 4.42
N ALA A 15 1.91 -15.30 5.61
CA ALA A 15 0.66 -16.05 5.81
C ALA A 15 -0.54 -15.39 5.11
N THR A 16 -0.49 -14.09 4.83
CA THR A 16 -1.51 -13.35 4.06
C THR A 16 -0.86 -12.46 3.00
N ALA A 17 -1.66 -11.74 2.21
CA ALA A 17 -1.11 -10.76 1.26
C ALA A 17 -0.65 -9.45 1.95
N PHE A 18 -0.94 -9.27 3.24
CA PHE A 18 -0.50 -8.10 4.00
C PHE A 18 0.88 -8.37 4.63
N ALA A 19 1.94 -7.90 3.96
CA ALA A 19 3.33 -8.16 4.34
C ALA A 19 3.87 -7.23 5.45
N HIS A 20 3.26 -6.06 5.63
CA HIS A 20 3.78 -4.97 6.49
C HIS A 20 3.50 -5.15 8.00
N ARG A 21 3.43 -6.41 8.47
CA ARG A 21 3.18 -6.76 9.88
C ARG A 21 4.30 -6.35 10.84
N HIS A 22 5.41 -5.84 10.34
CA HIS A 22 6.51 -5.33 11.15
C HIS A 22 6.39 -3.81 11.41
N GLN A 23 5.53 -3.11 10.66
CA GLN A 23 5.37 -1.66 10.78
C GLN A 23 4.59 -1.29 12.05
N LYS A 24 5.14 -0.38 12.86
CA LYS A 24 4.52 0.06 14.12
C LYS A 24 3.54 1.21 13.96
N SER A 25 3.53 1.88 12.81
CA SER A 25 2.72 3.06 12.57
C SER A 25 2.27 3.15 11.13
N LEU A 26 1.02 3.58 10.95
CA LEU A 26 0.46 3.97 9.66
C LEU A 26 0.30 5.49 9.64
N VAL A 27 1.03 6.15 8.75
CA VAL A 27 0.88 7.59 8.50
C VAL A 27 -0.11 7.77 7.35
N ILE A 28 -1.11 8.61 7.56
CA ILE A 28 -2.13 8.95 6.56
C ILE A 28 -2.13 10.46 6.45
N ALA A 29 -1.97 10.95 5.23
CA ALA A 29 -2.16 12.35 4.90
C ALA A 29 -3.41 12.48 4.01
N SER A 30 -4.19 13.52 4.22
CA SER A 30 -5.40 13.78 3.44
C SER A 30 -5.56 15.28 3.27
N ALA A 31 -6.04 15.67 2.10
CA ALA A 31 -6.35 17.06 1.78
C ALA A 31 -7.70 17.11 1.08
N PHE A 32 -8.40 18.23 1.21
CA PHE A 32 -9.75 18.43 0.71
C PHE A 32 -9.80 19.55 -0.33
N PRO A 33 -10.83 19.58 -1.20
CA PRO A 33 -10.99 20.60 -2.24
C PRO A 33 -10.85 22.05 -1.73
N PRO A 34 -10.50 23.01 -2.61
CA PRO A 34 -10.33 22.85 -4.05
C PRO A 34 -8.99 22.24 -4.47
N ASP A 35 -7.90 22.51 -3.73
CA ASP A 35 -6.52 22.19 -4.15
C ASP A 35 -5.92 20.99 -3.40
N HIS A 36 -6.71 19.93 -3.25
CA HIS A 36 -6.34 18.76 -2.45
C HIS A 36 -5.06 18.06 -2.95
N ARG A 37 -4.91 17.94 -4.27
CA ARG A 37 -3.85 17.10 -4.87
C ARG A 37 -2.46 17.71 -4.69
N SER A 38 -2.29 18.98 -5.01
CA SER A 38 -0.99 19.67 -4.88
C SER A 38 -0.61 19.85 -3.41
N ARG A 39 -1.57 20.18 -2.54
CA ARG A 39 -1.37 20.30 -1.09
C ARG A 39 -0.95 18.98 -0.47
N LEU A 40 -1.58 17.88 -0.88
CA LEU A 40 -1.21 16.54 -0.41
C LEU A 40 0.21 16.17 -0.85
N ALA A 41 0.56 16.41 -2.12
CA ALA A 41 1.90 16.12 -2.63
C ALA A 41 2.98 16.94 -1.90
N ALA A 42 2.74 18.24 -1.68
CA ALA A 42 3.66 19.12 -0.95
C ALA A 42 3.83 18.69 0.52
N ALA A 43 2.75 18.27 1.18
CA ALA A 43 2.79 17.80 2.56
C ALA A 43 3.46 16.41 2.68
N TRP A 44 3.29 15.54 1.69
CA TRP A 44 3.84 14.18 1.70
C TRP A 44 5.31 14.11 1.32
N GLY A 45 5.78 14.99 0.41
CA GLY A 45 7.15 14.99 -0.10
C GLY A 45 8.23 14.90 0.98
N PRO A 46 8.19 15.71 2.05
CA PRO A 46 9.16 15.63 3.15
C PRO A 46 9.08 14.34 3.98
N LEU A 47 7.91 13.67 4.02
CA LEU A 47 7.71 12.44 4.78
C LEU A 47 8.14 11.20 4.00
N ALA A 48 8.00 11.21 2.67
CA ALA A 48 8.22 10.06 1.81
C ALA A 48 9.56 9.31 2.06
N PRO A 49 10.71 9.99 2.22
CA PRO A 49 11.99 9.33 2.50
C PRO A 49 12.06 8.59 3.84
N HIS A 50 11.16 8.91 4.77
CA HIS A 50 11.07 8.29 6.10
C HIS A 50 10.03 7.17 6.18
N THR A 51 9.38 6.84 5.06
CA THR A 51 8.36 5.79 4.98
C THR A 51 8.90 4.55 4.29
N ASP A 52 8.46 3.39 4.77
CA ASP A 52 8.68 2.09 4.14
C ASP A 52 7.34 1.37 4.00
N GLY A 53 7.06 0.89 2.80
CA GLY A 53 5.78 0.28 2.43
C GLY A 53 4.70 1.27 1.98
N ALA A 54 3.56 0.69 1.63
CA ALA A 54 2.34 1.38 1.23
C ALA A 54 1.14 0.53 1.66
N TYR A 55 -0.01 1.16 1.91
CA TYR A 55 -1.26 0.44 2.18
C TYR A 55 -2.30 0.84 1.14
N MET A 56 -2.56 -0.06 0.19
CA MET A 56 -3.38 0.16 -1.01
C MET A 56 -4.72 0.85 -0.74
N ASN A 57 -5.34 0.58 0.42
CA ASN A 57 -6.64 1.16 0.78
C ASN A 57 -6.61 2.68 1.06
N PHE A 58 -5.43 3.30 1.16
CA PHE A 58 -5.27 4.77 1.32
C PHE A 58 -4.51 5.43 0.16
N GLU A 59 -4.26 4.72 -0.94
CA GLU A 59 -3.55 5.26 -2.09
C GLU A 59 -4.52 5.95 -3.06
N SER A 60 -4.23 7.20 -3.42
CA SER A 60 -5.12 8.00 -4.29
C SER A 60 -5.02 7.57 -5.76
N GLU A 61 -3.79 7.39 -6.25
CA GLU A 61 -3.49 7.00 -7.63
C GLU A 61 -2.40 5.91 -7.62
N PRO A 62 -2.75 4.68 -7.22
CA PRO A 62 -1.77 3.60 -7.14
C PRO A 62 -1.23 3.26 -8.52
N ASP A 63 0.09 3.10 -8.60
CA ASP A 63 0.82 2.67 -9.80
C ASP A 63 1.65 1.39 -9.51
N LYS A 64 2.54 1.03 -10.44
CA LYS A 64 3.44 -0.12 -10.28
C LYS A 64 4.41 0.06 -9.10
N ALA A 65 4.85 1.29 -8.81
CA ALA A 65 5.73 1.56 -7.68
C ALA A 65 4.98 1.43 -6.36
N THR A 66 3.73 1.92 -6.29
CA THR A 66 2.83 1.69 -5.15
C THR A 66 2.58 0.20 -4.93
N PHE A 67 2.34 -0.57 -6.00
CA PHE A 67 2.18 -2.02 -5.91
C PHE A 67 3.42 -2.70 -5.31
N ALA A 68 4.63 -2.35 -5.80
CA ALA A 68 5.87 -2.92 -5.28
C ALA A 68 6.11 -2.58 -3.81
N LYS A 69 5.70 -1.39 -3.36
CA LYS A 69 5.73 -1.00 -1.95
C LYS A 69 4.68 -1.75 -1.12
N ALA A 70 3.48 -1.96 -1.64
CA ALA A 70 2.41 -2.64 -0.91
C ALA A 70 2.62 -4.16 -0.80
N TYR A 71 3.16 -4.78 -1.84
CA TYR A 71 3.39 -6.23 -1.94
C TYR A 71 4.87 -6.52 -2.26
N PRO A 72 5.79 -6.32 -1.32
CA PRO A 72 7.21 -6.50 -1.57
C PRO A 72 7.58 -7.99 -1.77
N GLY A 73 8.62 -8.21 -2.58
CA GLY A 73 9.29 -9.51 -2.70
C GLY A 73 8.36 -10.68 -3.08
N PRO A 74 8.47 -11.84 -2.41
CA PRO A 74 7.67 -13.03 -2.71
C PRO A 74 6.15 -12.81 -2.65
N THR A 75 5.67 -11.87 -1.82
CA THR A 75 4.25 -11.54 -1.74
C THR A 75 3.74 -10.95 -3.05
N GLY A 76 4.49 -10.03 -3.66
CA GLY A 76 4.13 -9.44 -4.96
C GLY A 76 4.14 -10.44 -6.10
N VAL A 77 5.12 -11.37 -6.11
CA VAL A 77 5.18 -12.48 -7.08
C VAL A 77 3.92 -13.32 -6.98
N ARG A 78 3.59 -13.80 -5.78
CA ARG A 78 2.40 -14.63 -5.53
C ARG A 78 1.11 -13.90 -5.89
N VAL A 79 0.97 -12.63 -5.54
CA VAL A 79 -0.22 -11.82 -5.90
C VAL A 79 -0.37 -11.69 -7.41
N ALA A 80 0.72 -11.41 -8.14
CA ALA A 80 0.68 -11.28 -9.59
C ALA A 80 0.35 -12.62 -10.29
N GLU A 81 0.86 -13.74 -9.78
CA GLU A 81 0.52 -15.08 -10.28
C GLU A 81 -0.96 -15.41 -10.08
N LEU A 82 -1.50 -15.14 -8.88
CA LEU A 82 -2.91 -15.37 -8.60
C LEU A 82 -3.80 -14.46 -9.44
N TRP A 83 -3.41 -13.19 -9.65
CA TRP A 83 -4.15 -12.29 -10.53
C TRP A 83 -4.20 -12.82 -11.96
N LYS A 84 -3.08 -13.26 -12.55
CA LYS A 84 -3.06 -13.89 -13.89
C LYS A 84 -3.91 -15.16 -13.97
N ARG A 85 -4.00 -15.93 -12.88
CA ARG A 85 -4.81 -17.16 -12.83
C ARG A 85 -6.30 -16.87 -12.78
N TYR A 86 -6.72 -15.86 -12.02
CA TYR A 86 -8.13 -15.61 -11.73
C TYR A 86 -8.75 -14.47 -12.54
N ASP A 87 -7.96 -13.57 -13.09
CA ASP A 87 -8.40 -12.46 -13.93
C ASP A 87 -7.42 -12.25 -15.12
N PRO A 88 -7.23 -13.27 -15.98
CA PRO A 88 -6.26 -13.22 -17.08
C PRO A 88 -6.55 -12.09 -18.08
N ASP A 89 -7.82 -11.73 -18.24
CA ASP A 89 -8.26 -10.70 -19.18
C ASP A 89 -8.31 -9.29 -18.55
N GLY A 90 -7.97 -9.15 -17.27
CA GLY A 90 -7.95 -7.87 -16.57
C GLY A 90 -9.33 -7.24 -16.38
N THR A 91 -10.39 -8.05 -16.30
CA THR A 91 -11.78 -7.59 -16.14
C THR A 91 -11.99 -6.82 -14.84
N LEU A 92 -11.20 -7.12 -13.80
CA LEU A 92 -11.28 -6.45 -12.50
C LEU A 92 -10.37 -5.22 -12.40
N GLN A 93 -9.60 -4.90 -13.45
CA GLN A 93 -8.77 -3.70 -13.44
C GLN A 93 -9.63 -2.43 -13.55
N ARG A 94 -9.22 -1.40 -12.81
CA ARG A 94 -9.80 -0.06 -12.94
C ARG A 94 -9.43 0.52 -14.31
N ARG A 95 -10.43 0.95 -15.07
CA ARG A 95 -10.26 1.66 -16.34
C ARG A 95 -9.85 3.11 -16.13
#